data_AF-A0A2C6A0D1-F1
#
_entry.id   AF-A0A2C6A0D1-F1
#
_cell.length_a   1.000
_cell.length_b   1.000
_cell.length_c   1.000
_cell.angle_alpha   90.00
_cell.angle_beta   90.00
_cell.angle_gamma   90.00
#
_symmetry.space_group_name_H-M   'P 1'
#
loop_
_entity.id
_entity.type
_entity.pdbx_description
1 polymer ?
#
loop_
_entity_poly.entity_id
_entity_poly.type
_entity_poly.pdbx_seq_one_letter_code
_entity_poly.pdbx_strand_id
1 'polypeptide(L)'
;MAVSQLGGFNSLMYYSPLVFSLVGFANPVAVGTVVAGVNFAFTIVNLLLVDRVGRRRLLLSTVHLMAVALVVAAVCFRWIRLGQGLEPPPARADEARVQWPAVVLLLAIVAYVALYSSGLGNTAWLGSEFFPTEMRAMGTMMLTVTCWASNIVVSSTFLTQVEKTTFSGAFGCYAGVCILGWVFVYFCYPEVKGMALEDTGHVFQHGFGVKRAAEIQKNARAAKQNDVPEGA
;
A
#
# COMPACT_ATOMS: atom_id res chain seq x y z
N MET A 1 0.44 10.32 0.62
CA MET A 1 1.70 9.97 -0.05
C MET A 1 2.72 9.33 0.90
N ALA A 2 3.10 9.93 2.04
CA ALA A 2 4.08 9.31 2.95
C ALA A 2 3.77 7.83 3.31
N VAL A 3 2.53 7.52 3.68
CA VAL A 3 2.09 6.15 4.03
C VAL A 3 2.31 5.14 2.88
N SER A 4 2.30 5.55 1.61
CA SER A 4 2.57 4.63 0.49
C SER A 4 4.01 4.18 0.40
N GLN A 5 4.92 4.98 0.93
CA GLN A 5 6.34 4.68 0.91
C GLN A 5 6.80 4.08 2.24
N LEU A 6 6.31 4.62 3.35
CA LEU A 6 6.63 4.14 4.70
C LEU A 6 6.11 2.72 4.96
N GLY A 7 5.12 2.24 4.21
CA GLY A 7 4.65 0.85 4.26
C GLY A 7 5.63 -0.18 3.69
N GLY A 8 6.81 0.23 3.20
CA GLY A 8 7.89 -0.69 2.80
C GLY A 8 7.80 -1.23 1.37
N PHE A 9 6.80 -0.81 0.58
CA PHE A 9 6.52 -1.41 -0.74
C PHE A 9 7.72 -1.37 -1.69
N ASN A 10 8.32 -0.19 -1.90
CA ASN A 10 9.43 -0.04 -2.84
C ASN A 10 10.67 -0.82 -2.40
N SER A 11 10.99 -0.80 -1.10
CA SER A 11 12.11 -1.57 -0.56
C SER A 11 11.88 -3.07 -0.69
N LEU A 12 10.65 -3.53 -0.47
CA LEU A 12 10.27 -4.91 -0.73
C LEU A 12 10.46 -5.27 -2.20
N MET A 13 10.06 -4.42 -3.14
CA MET A 13 10.25 -4.67 -4.57
C MET A 13 11.75 -4.80 -4.91
N TYR A 14 12.59 -3.89 -4.42
CA TYR A 14 14.04 -3.91 -4.66
C TYR A 14 14.74 -5.14 -4.07
N TYR A 15 14.37 -5.50 -2.84
CA TYR A 15 15.02 -6.60 -2.12
C TYR A 15 14.27 -7.93 -2.23
N SER A 16 13.17 -8.02 -2.98
CA SER A 16 12.40 -9.26 -3.12
C SER A 16 13.24 -10.45 -3.60
N PRO A 17 14.13 -10.34 -4.61
CA PRO A 17 14.95 -11.48 -5.02
C PRO A 17 15.91 -11.93 -3.91
N LEU A 18 16.45 -10.98 -3.14
CA LEU A 18 17.32 -11.26 -1.99
C LEU A 18 16.54 -11.97 -0.86
N VAL A 19 15.34 -11.49 -0.54
CA VAL A 19 14.49 -12.11 0.49
C VAL A 19 14.16 -13.56 0.10
N PHE A 20 13.80 -13.80 -1.16
CA PHE A 20 13.48 -15.16 -1.62
C PHE A 20 14.71 -16.06 -1.77
N SER A 21 15.88 -15.51 -2.10
CA SER A 21 17.12 -16.30 -2.10
C SER A 21 17.49 -16.76 -0.70
N LEU A 22 17.32 -15.91 0.31
CA LEU A 22 17.59 -16.25 1.72
C LEU A 22 16.63 -17.31 2.26
N VAL A 23 15.41 -17.37 1.73
CA VAL A 23 14.38 -18.35 2.10
C VAL A 23 14.58 -19.70 1.39
N GLY A 24 15.53 -19.81 0.44
CA GLY A 24 15.91 -21.06 -0.21
C GLY A 24 15.21 -21.33 -1.54
N PHE A 25 14.63 -20.32 -2.20
CA PHE A 25 14.12 -20.50 -3.55
C PHE A 25 15.26 -20.61 -4.57
N ALA A 26 15.25 -21.70 -5.36
CA ALA A 26 16.29 -21.99 -6.35
C ALA A 26 16.40 -20.95 -7.49
N ASN A 27 15.29 -20.28 -7.82
CA ASN A 27 15.27 -19.20 -8.82
C ASN A 27 14.59 -17.93 -8.27
N PRO A 28 15.33 -17.09 -7.53
CA PRO A 28 14.78 -15.87 -6.93
C PRO A 28 14.32 -14.84 -7.96
N VAL A 29 14.93 -14.82 -9.15
CA VAL A 29 14.55 -13.92 -10.25
C VAL A 29 13.15 -14.25 -10.74
N ALA A 30 12.84 -15.53 -10.95
CA ALA A 30 11.51 -15.97 -11.37
C ALA A 30 10.43 -15.54 -10.36
N VAL A 31 10.70 -15.67 -9.05
CA VAL A 31 9.78 -15.22 -8.00
C VAL A 31 9.59 -13.70 -8.03
N GLY A 32 10.67 -12.94 -8.20
CA GLY A 32 10.60 -11.49 -8.39
C GLY A 32 9.76 -11.08 -9.61
N THR A 33 9.89 -11.81 -10.73
CA THR A 33 9.06 -11.59 -11.93
C THR A 33 7.58 -11.87 -11.66
N VAL A 34 7.25 -12.92 -10.91
CA VAL A 34 5.86 -13.20 -10.52
C VAL A 34 5.29 -12.06 -9.67
N VAL A 35 6.04 -11.57 -8.69
CA VAL A 35 5.61 -10.44 -7.84
C VAL A 35 5.38 -9.17 -8.68
N ALA A 36 6.28 -8.88 -9.63
CA ALA A 36 6.12 -7.75 -10.55
C ALA A 36 4.90 -7.94 -11.49
N GLY A 37 4.66 -9.15 -11.99
CA GLY A 37 3.48 -9.47 -12.80
C GLY A 37 2.17 -9.29 -12.04
N VAL A 38 2.13 -9.69 -10.77
CA VAL A 38 0.97 -9.46 -9.89
C VAL A 38 0.75 -7.96 -9.66
N ASN A 39 1.82 -7.20 -9.42
CA ASN A 39 1.74 -5.74 -9.30
C ASN A 39 1.10 -5.11 -10.54
N PHE A 40 1.54 -5.50 -11.73
CA PHE A 40 1.01 -5.02 -12.99
C PHE A 40 -0.47 -5.39 -13.17
N ALA A 41 -0.83 -6.65 -12.96
CA ALA A 41 -2.21 -7.13 -13.11
C ALA A 41 -3.18 -6.43 -12.15
N PHE A 42 -2.82 -6.31 -10.86
CA PHE A 42 -3.67 -5.65 -9.88
C PHE A 42 -3.73 -4.13 -10.05
N THR A 43 -2.74 -3.53 -10.71
CA THR A 43 -2.81 -2.12 -11.11
C THR A 43 -3.93 -1.92 -12.15
N ILE A 44 -4.07 -2.83 -13.12
CA ILE A 44 -5.18 -2.80 -14.09
C ILE A 44 -6.53 -2.94 -13.35
N VAL A 45 -6.63 -3.87 -12.40
CA VAL A 45 -7.83 -4.03 -11.57
C VAL A 45 -8.17 -2.74 -10.84
N ASN A 46 -7.18 -2.08 -10.24
CA ASN A 46 -7.38 -0.80 -9.57
C ASN A 46 -7.92 0.29 -10.52
N LEU A 47 -7.38 0.39 -11.74
CA LEU A 47 -7.86 1.38 -12.72
C LEU A 47 -9.36 1.18 -13.03
N LEU A 48 -9.83 -0.06 -13.10
CA LEU A 48 -11.24 -0.36 -13.33
C LEU A 48 -12.13 -0.16 -12.09
N LEU A 49 -11.54 -0.28 -10.89
CA LEU A 49 -12.27 -0.31 -9.62
C LEU A 49 -12.33 1.05 -8.93
N VAL A 50 -11.31 1.90 -9.08
CA VAL A 50 -11.16 3.17 -8.36
C VAL A 50 -12.33 4.13 -8.63
N ASP A 51 -12.77 4.22 -9.89
CA ASP A 51 -13.87 5.10 -10.28
C ASP A 51 -15.23 4.53 -9.88
N ARG A 52 -15.36 3.20 -9.74
CA ARG A 52 -16.61 2.56 -9.31
C ARG A 52 -16.77 2.56 -7.79
N VAL A 53 -15.76 2.13 -7.04
CA VAL A 53 -15.83 1.96 -5.58
C VAL A 53 -15.60 3.28 -4.83
N GLY A 54 -14.78 4.18 -5.37
CA GLY A 54 -14.33 5.40 -4.70
C GLY A 54 -13.05 5.18 -3.89
N ARG A 55 -12.31 6.29 -3.68
CA ARG A 55 -10.93 6.26 -3.19
C ARG A 55 -10.83 5.90 -1.72
N ARG A 56 -11.72 6.47 -0.89
CA ARG A 56 -11.69 6.27 0.57
C ARG A 56 -12.02 4.83 0.92
N ARG A 57 -13.05 4.26 0.29
CA ARG A 57 -13.45 2.85 0.52
C ARG A 57 -12.38 1.88 0.06
N LEU A 58 -11.76 2.16 -1.08
CA LEU A 58 -10.67 1.35 -1.61
C LEU A 58 -9.46 1.37 -0.67
N LEU A 59 -9.04 2.55 -0.19
CA LEU A 59 -7.96 2.66 0.78
C LEU A 59 -8.29 1.96 2.10
N LEU A 60 -9.49 2.14 2.66
CA LEU A 60 -9.84 1.51 3.93
C LEU A 60 -9.87 -0.02 3.86
N SER A 61 -10.32 -0.59 2.74
CA SER A 61 -10.34 -2.05 2.54
C SER A 61 -8.93 -2.61 2.29
N THR A 62 -8.15 -1.97 1.41
CA THR A 62 -6.83 -2.50 1.00
C THR A 62 -5.77 -2.35 2.08
N VAL A 63 -5.71 -1.22 2.78
CA VAL A 63 -4.64 -0.94 3.75
C VAL A 63 -4.73 -1.82 4.99
N HIS A 64 -5.95 -2.14 5.44
CA HIS A 64 -6.11 -3.06 6.57
C HIS A 64 -5.63 -4.48 6.19
N LEU A 65 -5.95 -4.94 4.97
CA LEU A 65 -5.54 -6.26 4.49
C LEU A 65 -4.03 -6.32 4.25
N MET A 66 -3.42 -5.22 3.80
CA MET A 66 -1.96 -5.11 3.68
C MET A 66 -1.29 -5.27 5.05
N ALA A 67 -1.82 -4.62 6.08
CA ALA A 67 -1.28 -4.78 7.44
C ALA A 67 -1.36 -6.24 7.90
N VAL A 68 -2.48 -6.92 7.66
CA VAL A 68 -2.62 -8.35 7.96
C VAL A 68 -1.60 -9.19 7.19
N ALA A 69 -1.41 -8.95 5.90
CA ALA A 69 -0.43 -9.66 5.08
C ALA A 69 1.02 -9.47 5.61
N LEU A 70 1.38 -8.26 6.03
CA LEU A 70 2.68 -7.98 6.64
C LEU A 70 2.85 -8.66 8.01
N VAL A 71 1.79 -8.74 8.83
CA VAL A 71 1.82 -9.50 10.09
C VAL A 71 2.02 -10.99 9.82
N VAL A 72 1.32 -11.55 8.84
CA VAL A 72 1.49 -12.96 8.44
C VAL A 72 2.92 -13.20 7.98
N ALA A 73 3.47 -12.32 7.14
CA ALA A 73 4.87 -12.40 6.71
C ALA A 73 5.85 -12.34 7.90
N ALA A 74 5.65 -11.41 8.84
CA ALA A 74 6.47 -11.28 10.04
C ALA A 74 6.42 -12.54 10.92
N VAL A 75 5.25 -13.16 11.08
CA VAL A 75 5.10 -14.43 11.79
C VAL A 75 5.81 -15.55 11.05
N CYS A 76 5.68 -15.65 9.72
CA CYS A 76 6.37 -16.68 8.92
C CYS A 76 7.89 -16.62 9.10
N PHE A 77 8.49 -15.43 9.12
CA PHE A 77 9.93 -15.27 9.38
C PHE A 77 10.36 -15.76 10.78
N ARG A 78 9.46 -15.74 11.77
CA ARG A 78 9.75 -16.29 13.10
C ARG A 78 9.87 -17.82 13.08
N TRP A 79 9.10 -18.48 12.21
CA TRP A 79 9.12 -19.94 12.04
C TRP A 79 10.30 -20.41 11.17
N ILE A 80 10.71 -19.60 10.19
CA ILE A 80 11.79 -19.94 9.25
C ILE A 80 13.17 -19.91 9.92
N ARG A 81 13.33 -19.29 11.10
CA ARG A 81 14.62 -19.17 11.84
C ARG A 81 15.79 -18.96 10.87
N LEU A 82 15.72 -17.92 10.04
CA LEU A 82 16.90 -17.38 9.39
C LEU A 82 17.91 -17.12 10.52
N GLY A 83 19.13 -17.67 10.41
CA GLY A 83 20.21 -17.37 11.35
C GLY A 83 20.38 -15.86 11.49
N GLN A 84 20.99 -15.37 12.57
CA GLN A 84 21.21 -13.93 12.80
C GLN A 84 22.23 -13.33 11.81
N GLY A 85 21.98 -13.40 10.51
CA GLY A 85 22.81 -12.90 9.44
C GLY A 85 22.09 -12.96 8.09
N LEU A 86 22.59 -12.16 7.13
CA LEU A 86 22.25 -12.22 5.70
C LEU A 86 22.84 -13.45 5.01
N GLU A 87 23.18 -14.50 5.77
CA GLU A 87 23.80 -15.69 5.24
C GLU A 87 22.72 -16.73 4.92
N PRO A 88 22.74 -17.31 3.71
CA PRO A 88 21.86 -18.41 3.39
C PRO A 88 22.13 -19.58 4.34
N PRO A 89 21.10 -20.32 4.79
CA PRO A 89 21.28 -21.46 5.68
C PRO A 89 22.28 -22.46 5.06
N PRO A 90 23.17 -23.08 5.87
CA PRO A 90 24.11 -24.06 5.33
C PRO A 90 23.30 -25.19 4.68
N ALA A 91 23.65 -25.51 3.44
CA ALA A 91 23.00 -26.54 2.64
C ALA A 91 23.14 -27.91 3.31
N ARG A 92 22.22 -28.25 4.22
CA ARG A 92 22.02 -29.62 4.64
C ARG A 92 21.38 -30.34 3.46
N ALA A 93 22.09 -31.34 2.94
CA ALA A 93 21.77 -32.08 1.73
C ALA A 93 20.40 -32.78 1.74
N ASP A 94 19.70 -32.85 2.88
CA ASP A 94 18.34 -33.40 3.02
C ASP A 94 17.21 -32.34 3.03
N GLU A 95 17.52 -31.04 3.06
CA GLU A 95 16.55 -29.93 3.23
C GLU A 95 16.28 -29.14 1.93
N ALA A 96 16.45 -29.75 0.76
CA ALA A 96 16.13 -29.17 -0.55
C ALA A 96 14.61 -29.04 -0.83
N ARG A 97 13.77 -29.06 0.21
CA ARG A 97 12.32 -28.83 0.10
C ARG A 97 12.02 -27.42 0.57
N VAL A 98 11.38 -26.64 -0.31
CA VAL A 98 10.70 -25.39 0.07
C VAL A 98 9.86 -25.68 1.30
N GLN A 99 10.27 -25.16 2.45
CA GLN A 99 9.55 -25.39 3.70
C GLN A 99 8.16 -24.75 3.56
N TRP A 100 7.12 -25.37 4.10
CA TRP A 100 5.75 -24.83 4.07
C TRP A 100 5.66 -23.33 4.48
N PRO A 101 6.48 -22.80 5.42
CA PRO A 101 6.43 -21.38 5.76
C PRO A 101 6.95 -20.46 4.64
N ALA A 102 7.86 -20.94 3.78
CA ALA A 102 8.38 -20.19 2.63
C ALA A 102 7.29 -19.95 1.57
N VAL A 103 6.42 -20.95 1.35
CA VAL A 103 5.26 -20.80 0.45
C VAL A 103 4.26 -19.82 1.04
N VAL A 104 3.98 -19.92 2.35
CA VAL A 104 3.07 -18.98 3.02
C VAL A 104 3.62 -17.55 2.99
N LEU A 105 4.93 -17.38 3.20
CA LEU A 105 5.60 -16.08 3.06
C LEU A 105 5.46 -15.51 1.65
N LEU A 106 5.70 -16.33 0.62
CA LEU A 106 5.51 -15.92 -0.77
C LEU A 106 4.07 -15.46 -1.02
N LEU A 107 3.08 -16.26 -0.59
CA LEU A 107 1.67 -15.90 -0.72
C LEU A 107 1.33 -14.61 0.03
N ALA A 108 1.90 -14.38 1.21
CA ALA A 108 1.71 -13.17 1.98
C ALA A 108 2.32 -11.94 1.29
N ILE A 109 3.52 -12.05 0.72
CA ILE A 109 4.17 -10.98 -0.05
C ILE A 109 3.38 -10.68 -1.33
N VAL A 110 2.97 -11.70 -2.06
CA VAL A 110 2.14 -11.57 -3.26
C VAL A 110 0.80 -10.89 -2.93
N ALA A 111 0.15 -11.30 -1.84
CA ALA A 111 -1.07 -10.66 -1.36
C ALA A 111 -0.84 -9.20 -0.97
N TYR A 112 0.25 -8.89 -0.25
CA TYR A 112 0.62 -7.52 0.08
C TYR A 112 0.80 -6.65 -1.18
N VAL A 113 1.53 -7.14 -2.19
CA VAL A 113 1.76 -6.43 -3.44
C VAL A 113 0.46 -6.24 -4.23
N ALA A 114 -0.36 -7.29 -4.33
CA ALA A 114 -1.67 -7.22 -4.97
C ALA A 114 -2.56 -6.15 -4.31
N LEU A 115 -2.63 -6.16 -2.97
CA LEU A 115 -3.43 -5.20 -2.21
C LEU A 115 -2.89 -3.77 -2.33
N TYR A 116 -1.58 -3.59 -2.29
CA TYR A 116 -0.94 -2.29 -2.52
C TYR A 116 -1.29 -1.72 -3.90
N SER A 117 -1.11 -2.52 -4.95
CA SER A 117 -1.44 -2.13 -6.33
C SER A 117 -2.92 -1.87 -6.54
N SER A 118 -3.77 -2.65 -5.87
CA SER A 118 -5.22 -2.57 -5.99
C SER A 118 -5.83 -1.28 -5.44
N GLY A 119 -5.07 -0.48 -4.66
CA GLY A 119 -5.61 0.73 -4.05
C GLY A 119 -4.56 1.76 -3.70
N LEU A 120 -3.72 1.46 -2.71
CA LEU A 120 -2.85 2.46 -2.09
C LEU A 120 -1.81 3.05 -3.05
N GLY A 121 -1.26 2.25 -3.97
CA GLY A 121 -0.28 2.70 -4.95
C GLY A 121 -0.79 3.82 -5.86
N ASN A 122 -1.91 3.60 -6.55
CA ASN A 122 -2.44 4.58 -7.50
C ASN A 122 -3.18 5.74 -6.79
N THR A 123 -3.93 5.42 -5.72
CA THR A 123 -4.75 6.41 -5.02
C THR A 123 -3.90 7.50 -4.34
N ALA A 124 -2.65 7.18 -3.99
CA ALA A 124 -1.73 8.18 -3.45
C ALA A 124 -1.40 9.29 -4.46
N TRP A 125 -1.35 8.99 -5.76
CA TRP A 125 -1.10 9.96 -6.83
C TRP A 125 -2.34 10.78 -7.19
N LEU A 126 -3.53 10.21 -7.00
CA LEU A 126 -4.81 10.93 -7.09
C LEU A 126 -4.97 12.00 -5.98
N GLY A 127 -4.02 12.10 -5.05
CA GLY A 127 -3.96 13.17 -4.06
C GLY A 127 -3.75 14.56 -4.67
N SER A 128 -3.28 14.66 -5.92
CA SER A 128 -3.15 15.95 -6.61
C SER A 128 -4.50 16.63 -6.86
N GLU A 129 -5.59 15.87 -6.85
CA GLU A 129 -6.95 16.39 -7.07
C GLU A 129 -7.52 17.14 -5.87
N PHE A 130 -6.93 16.97 -4.69
CA PHE A 130 -7.31 17.77 -3.51
C PHE A 130 -6.90 19.24 -3.65
N PHE A 131 -5.99 19.55 -4.59
CA PHE A 131 -5.49 20.90 -4.77
C PHE A 131 -6.31 21.68 -5.81
N PRO A 132 -6.70 22.94 -5.49
CA PRO A 132 -7.25 23.87 -6.46
C PRO A 132 -6.31 24.05 -7.66
N THR A 133 -6.87 24.31 -8.84
CA THR A 133 -6.11 24.38 -10.09
C THR A 133 -4.94 25.37 -10.02
N GLU A 134 -5.10 26.49 -9.33
CA GLU A 134 -4.08 27.53 -9.16
C GLU A 134 -2.81 27.04 -8.42
N MET A 135 -2.96 26.15 -7.44
CA MET A 135 -1.85 25.65 -6.61
C MET A 135 -1.54 24.17 -6.85
N ARG A 136 -2.21 23.52 -7.82
CA ARG A 136 -2.07 22.08 -8.06
C ARG A 136 -0.65 21.67 -8.39
N ALA A 137 0.07 22.48 -9.17
CA ALA A 137 1.46 22.22 -9.51
C ALA A 137 2.33 22.17 -8.24
N MET A 138 2.22 23.17 -7.36
CA MET A 138 2.97 23.24 -6.11
C MET A 138 2.60 22.11 -5.14
N GLY A 139 1.30 21.82 -4.97
CA GLY A 139 0.83 20.71 -4.14
C GLY A 139 1.34 19.35 -4.65
N THR A 140 1.32 19.13 -5.96
CA THR A 140 1.83 17.89 -6.59
C THR A 140 3.35 17.75 -6.43
N MET A 141 4.09 18.86 -6.53
CA MET A 141 5.53 18.86 -6.22
C MET A 141 5.78 18.43 -4.77
N MET A 142 5.06 19.01 -3.80
CA MET A 142 5.21 18.63 -2.38
C MET A 142 4.84 17.17 -2.11
N LEU A 143 3.78 16.65 -2.75
CA LEU A 143 3.45 15.23 -2.69
C LEU A 143 4.60 14.37 -3.21
N THR A 144 5.17 14.75 -4.35
CA THR A 144 6.27 14.01 -5.00
C THR A 144 7.52 14.03 -4.14
N VAL A 145 7.91 15.19 -3.58
CA VAL A 145 9.02 15.30 -2.64
C VAL A 145 8.79 14.42 -1.42
N THR A 146 7.59 14.44 -0.84
CA THR A 146 7.25 13.59 0.31
C THR A 146 7.34 12.10 -0.04
N CYS A 147 6.95 11.72 -1.26
CA CYS A 147 7.07 10.36 -1.78
C CYS A 147 8.54 9.93 -1.80
N TRP A 148 9.37 10.64 -2.54
CA TRP A 148 10.77 10.26 -2.73
C TRP A 148 11.60 10.38 -1.45
N ALA A 149 11.35 11.40 -0.62
CA ALA A 149 12.01 11.52 0.68
C ALA A 149 11.70 10.32 1.58
N SER A 150 10.42 9.94 1.70
CA SER A 150 10.02 8.76 2.48
C SER A 150 10.62 7.48 1.88
N ASN A 151 10.67 7.39 0.56
CA ASN A 151 11.25 6.24 -0.13
C ASN A 151 12.74 6.06 0.14
N ILE A 152 13.52 7.15 0.08
CA ILE A 152 14.96 7.15 0.37
C ILE A 152 15.21 6.68 1.81
N VAL A 153 14.45 7.21 2.77
CA VAL A 153 14.57 6.83 4.18
C VAL A 153 14.32 5.33 4.35
N VAL A 154 13.20 4.80 3.84
CA VAL A 154 12.86 3.39 4.02
C VAL A 154 13.85 2.49 3.27
N SER A 155 14.21 2.82 2.03
CA SER A 155 15.07 1.98 1.21
C SER A 155 16.51 1.92 1.71
N SER A 156 17.03 3.03 2.24
CA SER A 156 18.38 3.06 2.85
C SER A 156 18.45 2.39 4.22
N THR A 157 17.36 2.43 4.99
CA THR A 157 17.32 1.88 6.36
C THR A 157 16.89 0.41 6.41
N PHE A 158 16.24 -0.12 5.38
CA PHE A 158 15.69 -1.48 5.37
C PHE A 158 16.73 -2.56 5.71
N LEU A 159 17.86 -2.59 5.00
CA LEU A 159 18.90 -3.60 5.25
C LEU A 159 19.48 -3.48 6.67
N THR A 160 19.80 -2.26 7.11
CA THR A 160 20.27 -1.97 8.47
C THR A 160 19.25 -2.39 9.54
N GLN A 161 17.95 -2.23 9.26
CA GLN A 161 16.89 -2.64 10.17
C GLN A 161 16.77 -4.16 10.26
N VAL A 162 16.89 -4.85 9.13
CA VAL A 162 16.91 -6.31 9.04
C VAL A 162 18.12 -6.88 9.79
N GLU A 163 19.30 -6.29 9.66
CA GLU A 163 20.50 -6.71 10.40
C GLU A 163 20.33 -6.58 11.92
N LYS A 164 19.73 -5.47 12.39
CA LYS A 164 19.56 -5.21 13.83
C LYS A 164 18.41 -5.96 14.49
N THR A 165 17.30 -6.18 13.76
CA THR A 165 16.03 -6.65 14.35
C THR A 165 15.57 -8.00 13.78
N THR A 166 16.17 -8.48 12.68
CA THR A 166 15.69 -9.54 11.78
C THR A 166 14.56 -9.12 10.85
N PHE A 167 14.33 -9.91 9.79
CA PHE A 167 13.20 -9.71 8.86
C PHE A 167 11.85 -9.65 9.59
N SER A 168 11.62 -10.50 10.60
CA SER A 168 10.37 -10.49 11.36
C SER A 168 10.10 -9.12 12.00
N GLY A 169 11.13 -8.48 12.57
CA GLY A 169 11.03 -7.15 13.16
C GLY A 169 10.81 -6.04 12.13
N ALA A 170 11.48 -6.10 10.98
CA ALA A 170 11.32 -5.12 9.91
C ALA A 170 9.89 -5.14 9.32
N PHE A 171 9.39 -6.32 8.96
CA PHE A 171 8.03 -6.49 8.43
C PHE A 171 6.95 -6.16 9.48
N GLY A 172 7.20 -6.48 10.76
CA GLY A 172 6.32 -6.07 11.87
C GLY A 172 6.26 -4.56 12.07
N CYS A 173 7.39 -3.85 11.93
CA CYS A 173 7.43 -2.39 11.98
C CYS A 173 6.60 -1.77 10.83
N TYR A 174 6.76 -2.27 9.61
CA TYR A 174 5.95 -1.82 8.47
C TYR A 174 4.46 -2.13 8.64
N ALA A 175 4.10 -3.26 9.25
CA ALA A 175 2.71 -3.55 9.59
C ALA A 175 2.15 -2.49 10.55
N GLY A 176 2.91 -2.08 11.57
CA GLY A 176 2.54 -1.01 12.49
C GLY A 176 2.31 0.33 11.77
N VAL A 177 3.21 0.70 10.85
CA VAL A 177 3.06 1.89 10.02
C VAL A 177 1.81 1.80 9.13
N CYS A 178 1.52 0.65 8.54
CA CYS A 178 0.29 0.44 7.76
C CYS A 178 -0.97 0.59 8.61
N ILE A 179 -0.97 0.09 9.86
CA ILE A 179 -2.10 0.25 10.80
C ILE A 179 -2.29 1.73 11.15
N LEU A 180 -1.22 2.44 11.49
CA LEU A 180 -1.28 3.88 11.74
C LEU A 180 -1.78 4.66 10.51
N GLY A 181 -1.31 4.26 9.33
CA GLY A 181 -1.79 4.79 8.06
C GLY A 181 -3.28 4.54 7.83
N TRP A 182 -3.77 3.35 8.15
CA TRP A 182 -5.20 3.01 8.07
C TRP A 182 -6.06 3.87 9.00
N VAL A 183 -5.62 4.06 10.26
CA VAL A 183 -6.28 4.94 11.23
C VAL A 183 -6.30 6.38 10.69
N PHE A 184 -5.18 6.87 10.14
CA PHE A 184 -5.12 8.20 9.56
C PHE A 184 -6.06 8.35 8.36
N VAL A 185 -6.14 7.35 7.48
CA VAL A 185 -7.09 7.36 6.35
C VAL A 185 -8.52 7.40 6.85
N TYR A 186 -8.85 6.68 7.92
CA TYR A 186 -10.20 6.67 8.48
C TYR A 186 -10.65 8.06 8.95
N PHE A 187 -9.80 8.77 9.68
CA PHE A 187 -10.12 10.07 10.30
C PHE A 187 -9.85 11.29 9.43
N CYS A 188 -8.85 11.24 8.55
CA CYS A 188 -8.33 12.42 7.86
C CYS A 188 -8.50 12.40 6.34
N TYR A 189 -8.92 11.28 5.73
CA TYR A 189 -9.06 11.18 4.27
C TYR A 189 -10.52 11.40 3.82
N PRO A 190 -10.88 12.59 3.29
CA PRO A 190 -12.22 12.83 2.74
C PRO A 190 -12.40 12.13 1.39
N GLU A 191 -13.63 11.68 1.10
CA GLU A 191 -13.98 11.17 -0.23
C GLU A 191 -14.38 12.33 -1.14
N VAL A 192 -13.64 12.56 -2.21
CA VAL A 192 -13.88 13.64 -3.19
C VAL A 192 -14.46 13.15 -4.52
N LYS A 193 -14.83 11.87 -4.60
CA LYS A 193 -15.43 11.29 -5.80
C LYS A 193 -16.63 12.10 -6.30
N GLY A 194 -16.56 12.53 -7.56
CA GLY A 194 -17.65 13.18 -8.28
C GLY A 194 -17.90 14.65 -7.91
N MET A 195 -16.97 15.30 -7.20
CA MET A 195 -17.01 16.75 -6.96
C MET A 195 -16.27 17.49 -8.09
N ALA A 196 -16.71 18.70 -8.41
CA ALA A 196 -15.95 19.59 -9.28
C ALA A 196 -14.63 19.99 -8.60
N LEU A 197 -13.58 20.22 -9.40
CA LEU A 197 -12.25 20.57 -8.88
C LEU A 197 -12.26 21.88 -8.06
N GLU A 198 -13.17 22.79 -8.38
CA GLU A 198 -13.41 24.05 -7.66
C GLU A 198 -13.97 23.80 -6.24
N ASP A 199 -14.89 22.85 -6.09
CA ASP A 199 -15.52 22.51 -4.81
C ASP A 199 -14.57 21.78 -3.85
N THR A 200 -13.57 21.07 -4.38
CA THR A 200 -12.57 20.34 -3.57
C THR A 200 -11.80 21.26 -2.62
N GLY A 201 -11.55 22.51 -3.02
CA GLY A 201 -10.89 23.50 -2.16
C GLY A 201 -11.73 23.85 -0.92
N HIS A 202 -13.06 23.86 -1.05
CA HIS A 202 -13.98 24.19 0.04
C HIS A 202 -14.10 23.09 1.10
N VAL A 203 -13.76 21.84 0.75
CA VAL A 203 -13.78 20.69 1.67
C VAL A 203 -12.82 20.89 2.85
N PHE A 204 -11.69 21.56 2.62
CA PHE A 204 -10.62 21.74 3.61
C PHE A 204 -10.71 23.03 4.42
N GLN A 205 -11.68 23.92 4.14
CA GLN A 205 -11.75 25.24 4.80
C GLN A 205 -11.95 25.18 6.33
N HIS A 206 -12.54 24.09 6.85
CA HIS A 206 -12.92 23.98 8.27
C HIS A 206 -12.27 22.75 8.96
N GLY A 207 -11.15 22.23 8.41
CA GLY A 207 -10.40 21.09 8.96
C GLY A 207 -10.20 19.95 7.94
N PHE A 208 -10.11 18.70 8.42
CA PHE A 208 -9.87 17.52 7.55
C PHE A 208 -11.02 17.18 6.58
N GLY A 209 -12.15 17.89 6.67
CA GLY A 209 -13.21 17.84 5.66
C GLY A 209 -13.98 16.52 5.55
N VAL A 210 -13.70 15.49 6.36
CA VAL A 210 -14.28 14.14 6.20
C VAL A 210 -15.80 14.12 6.32
N LYS A 211 -16.37 14.83 7.33
CA LYS A 211 -17.82 14.94 7.51
C LYS A 211 -18.47 15.77 6.40
N ARG A 212 -17.85 16.90 6.04
CA ARG A 212 -18.34 17.82 5.02
C ARG A 212 -18.34 17.20 3.62
N ALA A 213 -17.29 16.46 3.27
CA ALA A 213 -17.24 15.67 2.04
C ALA A 213 -18.36 14.63 1.97
N ALA A 214 -18.65 13.95 3.10
CA ALA A 214 -19.76 13.00 3.17
C ALA A 214 -21.14 13.68 3.00
N GLU A 215 -21.33 14.87 3.58
CA GLU A 215 -22.54 15.68 3.41
C GLU A 215 -22.73 16.14 1.96
N ILE A 216 -21.68 16.68 1.33
CA ILE A 216 -21.71 17.09 -0.09
C ILE A 216 -22.10 15.89 -0.98
N GLN A 217 -21.54 14.71 -0.72
CA GLN A 217 -21.91 13.50 -1.47
C GLN A 217 -23.34 13.05 -1.21
N LYS A 218 -23.84 13.15 0.02
CA LYS A 218 -25.23 12.82 0.35
C LYS A 218 -26.19 13.75 -0.38
N ASN A 219 -25.90 15.05 -0.38
CA ASN A 219 -26.71 16.06 -1.06
C ASN A 219 -26.67 15.88 -2.59
N ALA A 220 -25.50 15.61 -3.17
CA ALA A 220 -25.37 15.33 -4.60
C ALA A 220 -26.12 14.06 -5.04
N ARG A 221 -26.14 13.02 -4.18
CA ARG A 221 -26.95 11.81 -4.43
C ARG A 221 -28.45 12.09 -4.33
N ALA A 222 -28.88 12.84 -3.32
CA ALA A 222 -30.28 13.22 -3.14
C ALA A 222 -30.78 14.09 -4.30
N ALA A 223 -29.98 15.05 -4.77
CA ALA A 223 -30.30 15.87 -5.94
C ALA A 223 -30.50 15.02 -7.20
N LYS A 224 -29.59 14.06 -7.47
CA LYS A 224 -29.74 13.12 -8.60
C LYS A 224 -30.97 12.21 -8.48
N GLN A 225 -31.44 11.94 -7.26
CA GLN A 225 -32.61 11.10 -7.02
C GLN A 225 -33.92 11.87 -7.23
N ASN A 226 -33.91 13.18 -7.00
CA ASN A 226 -35.03 14.08 -7.24
C ASN A 226 -35.14 14.54 -8.71
N ASP A 227 -34.06 14.43 -9.48
CA ASP A 227 -34.00 14.80 -10.92
C ASP A 227 -34.38 13.62 -11.85
N VAL A 228 -34.70 12.44 -11.30
CA VAL A 228 -35.30 11.35 -12.06
C VAL A 228 -36.80 11.61 -12.14
N PRO A 229 -37.37 11.95 -13.31
CA PRO A 229 -38.81 12.15 -13.42
C PRO A 229 -39.53 10.86 -13.01
N GLU A 230 -40.58 11.00 -12.18
CA GLU A 230 -41.52 9.93 -11.82
C GLU A 230 -42.25 9.45 -13.09
N GLY A 231 -41.63 8.60 -13.89
CA GLY A 231 -42.24 8.04 -15.10
C GLY A 231 -41.25 7.70 -16.20
N ALA A 232 -40.57 6.56 -16.05
CA ALA A 232 -40.00 5.78 -17.16
C ALA A 232 -40.11 4.28 -16.82
#